data_AF-X1ED87-F1
#
_entry.id   AF-X1ED87-F1
#
_cell.length_a   1.000
_cell.length_b   1.000
_cell.length_c   1.000
_cell.angle_alpha   90.00
_cell.angle_beta   90.00
_cell.angle_gamma   90.00
#
_symmetry.space_group_name_H-M   'P 1'
#
loop_
_entity.id
_entity.type
_entity.pdbx_description
1 polymer ?
#
loop_
_entity_poly.entity_id
_entity_poly.type
_entity_poly.pdbx_seq_one_letter_code
_entity_poly.pdbx_strand_id
1 'polypeptide(L)'
;IVFHISPVKEFSPDSLFYFKKLKAGRNNDVYYLNLEDKKISSLFKKELKKADFVLDAIFGTGLHGKDIYGPANEIIESIKSAKEKNRNLEIYSVDIPSGVDSDNGRVLGTAVRADKTITFGCKKIGLVNYPGADFTGKIKVIDIGIPEKYYSKYEQIFEPDFRWVAENIPLKESWTHKYKVGNLLVIAGSAGFTGAASMTCMGALRCGAGVVTLVCPRELNSTFEEKLTEVITYPVKQTEDISLHIDSLNEILGLSDRFNALAIGPGLSRNPSTICLVRELLKNIKKPLVLDADGLYALYGPRDVESVKKLDLTNVIITPHAGELSLIMGLGKVPLEDRIKINLEVAAKYRLISVLKG
;
A
#
# COMPACT_ATOMS: atom_id res chain seq x y z
N ILE A 1 20.03 -32.94 8.17
CA ILE A 1 18.91 -33.77 7.68
C ILE A 1 18.07 -32.98 6.68
N VAL A 2 17.58 -33.62 5.62
CA VAL A 2 16.73 -32.99 4.61
C VAL A 2 15.48 -33.84 4.40
N PHE A 3 14.32 -33.20 4.38
CA PHE A 3 13.05 -33.82 4.07
C PHE A 3 12.55 -33.26 2.73
N HIS A 4 12.17 -34.13 1.79
CA HIS A 4 11.50 -33.72 0.57
C HIS A 4 10.04 -34.20 0.57
N ILE A 5 9.13 -33.36 0.06
CA ILE A 5 7.69 -33.57 0.21
C ILE A 5 7.01 -34.25 -0.99
N SER A 6 7.72 -34.34 -2.12
CA SER A 6 7.24 -35.02 -3.34
C SER A 6 8.11 -36.23 -3.67
N PRO A 7 7.56 -37.27 -4.31
CA PRO A 7 8.36 -38.37 -4.86
C PRO A 7 9.44 -37.87 -5.82
N VAL A 8 10.61 -38.50 -5.83
CA VAL A 8 11.75 -38.10 -6.69
C VAL A 8 11.39 -38.12 -8.18
N LYS A 9 10.45 -38.99 -8.59
CA LYS A 9 9.94 -39.07 -9.97
C LYS A 9 9.17 -37.81 -10.43
N GLU A 10 8.72 -36.99 -9.49
CA GLU A 10 7.97 -35.75 -9.75
C GLU A 10 8.87 -34.51 -9.71
N PHE A 11 10.17 -34.68 -9.45
CA PHE A 11 11.09 -33.54 -9.43
C PHE A 11 11.27 -32.97 -10.83
N SER A 12 11.33 -31.64 -10.93
CA SER A 12 11.78 -30.97 -12.13
C SER A 12 13.22 -31.41 -12.50
N PRO A 13 13.65 -31.24 -13.76
CA PRO A 13 15.02 -31.56 -14.15
C PRO A 13 16.08 -30.92 -13.25
N ASP A 14 15.89 -29.66 -12.87
CA ASP A 14 16.80 -28.92 -11.99
C ASP A 14 16.79 -29.45 -10.56
N SER A 15 15.60 -29.67 -9.98
CA SER A 15 15.47 -30.25 -8.64
C SER A 15 16.08 -31.64 -8.56
N LEU A 16 15.91 -32.46 -9.59
CA LEU A 16 16.53 -33.79 -9.68
C LEU A 16 18.06 -33.71 -9.76
N PHE A 17 18.59 -32.77 -10.54
CA PHE A 17 20.03 -32.54 -10.65
C PHE A 17 20.65 -32.18 -9.30
N TYR A 18 20.07 -31.21 -8.58
CA TYR A 18 20.56 -30.80 -7.26
C TYR A 18 20.31 -31.86 -6.18
N PHE A 19 19.21 -32.61 -6.25
CA PHE A 19 18.96 -33.74 -5.36
C PHE A 19 20.01 -34.85 -5.50
N LYS A 20 20.44 -35.18 -6.73
CA LYS A 20 21.52 -36.15 -6.97
C LYS A 20 22.84 -35.67 -6.36
N LYS A 21 23.16 -34.37 -6.50
CA LYS A 21 24.35 -33.77 -5.87
C LYS A 21 24.26 -33.80 -4.34
N LEU A 22 23.10 -33.48 -3.78
CA LEU A 22 22.86 -33.53 -2.34
C LEU A 22 23.11 -34.94 -1.80
N LYS A 23 22.58 -35.98 -2.47
CA LYS A 23 22.80 -37.39 -2.10
C LYS A 23 24.24 -37.87 -2.28
N ALA A 24 24.97 -37.33 -3.26
CA ALA A 24 26.38 -37.65 -3.48
C ALA A 24 27.30 -36.98 -2.43
N GLY A 25 26.82 -35.95 -1.73
CA GLY A 25 27.55 -35.29 -0.65
C GLY A 25 27.74 -36.21 0.57
N ARG A 26 28.85 -36.03 1.28
CA ARG A 26 29.08 -36.73 2.56
C ARG A 26 28.18 -36.13 3.65
N ASN A 27 27.61 -36.96 4.51
CA ASN A 27 26.81 -36.60 5.70
C ASN A 27 25.43 -35.93 5.47
N ASN A 28 24.75 -36.25 4.37
CA ASN A 28 23.37 -35.80 4.15
C ASN A 28 22.35 -36.93 4.33
N ASP A 29 21.68 -36.97 5.47
CA ASP A 29 20.50 -37.82 5.64
C ASP A 29 19.30 -37.18 4.93
N VAL A 30 18.78 -37.86 3.90
CA VAL A 30 17.70 -37.38 3.05
C VAL A 30 16.51 -38.34 3.10
N TYR A 31 15.34 -37.84 3.47
CA TYR A 31 14.12 -38.64 3.64
C TYR A 31 12.97 -38.10 2.78
N TYR A 32 12.20 -39.02 2.20
CA TYR A 32 10.90 -38.69 1.62
C TYR A 32 9.88 -38.56 2.75
N LEU A 33 9.32 -37.38 2.95
CA LEU A 33 8.39 -37.09 4.03
C LEU A 33 6.97 -37.55 3.66
N ASN A 34 6.75 -38.86 3.67
CA ASN A 34 5.41 -39.43 3.63
C ASN A 34 4.81 -39.45 5.05
N LEU A 35 3.80 -38.61 5.32
CA LEU A 35 3.17 -38.52 6.64
C LEU A 35 2.39 -39.78 7.04
N GLU A 36 2.00 -40.62 6.09
CA GLU A 36 1.37 -41.92 6.36
C GLU A 36 2.36 -42.93 6.97
N ASP A 37 3.65 -42.79 6.68
CA ASP A 37 4.70 -43.58 7.33
C ASP A 37 4.96 -43.03 8.73
N LYS A 38 4.41 -43.73 9.74
CA LYS A 38 4.55 -43.36 11.16
C LYS A 38 6.02 -43.21 11.60
N LYS A 39 6.96 -43.97 11.02
CA LYS A 39 8.38 -43.87 11.40
C LYS A 39 8.96 -42.56 10.90
N ILE A 40 8.71 -42.22 9.63
CA ILE A 40 9.19 -40.97 9.01
C ILE A 40 8.50 -39.75 9.63
N SER A 41 7.18 -39.79 9.82
CA SER A 41 6.42 -38.72 10.45
C SER A 41 6.90 -38.45 11.89
N SER A 42 7.18 -39.51 12.66
CA SER A 42 7.75 -39.38 14.01
C SER A 42 9.18 -38.81 13.99
N LEU A 43 10.02 -39.27 13.05
CA LEU A 43 11.37 -38.73 12.87
C LEU A 43 11.32 -37.24 12.55
N PHE A 44 10.50 -36.82 11.58
CA PHE A 44 10.33 -35.41 11.21
C PHE A 44 9.94 -34.55 12.42
N LYS A 45 8.90 -34.95 13.17
CA LYS A 45 8.44 -34.21 14.36
C LYS A 45 9.52 -34.14 15.45
N LYS A 46 10.28 -35.22 15.65
CA LYS A 46 11.37 -35.27 16.64
C LYS A 46 12.51 -34.34 16.26
N GLU A 47 12.95 -34.37 15.01
CA GLU A 47 14.06 -33.53 14.53
C GLU A 47 13.63 -32.06 14.49
N LEU A 48 12.42 -31.76 14.02
CA LEU A 48 11.87 -30.40 14.05
C LEU A 48 11.79 -29.82 15.46
N LYS A 49 11.43 -30.63 16.46
CA LYS A 49 11.39 -30.20 17.87
C LYS A 49 12.77 -29.87 18.44
N LYS A 50 13.82 -30.52 17.93
CA LYS A 50 15.21 -30.35 18.37
C LYS A 50 15.98 -29.32 17.54
N ALA A 51 15.42 -28.90 16.41
CA ALA A 51 16.08 -28.00 15.50
C ALA A 51 16.23 -26.62 16.14
N ASP A 52 17.42 -26.04 15.98
CA ASP A 52 17.66 -24.61 16.22
C ASP A 52 17.37 -23.78 14.96
N PHE A 53 17.37 -24.43 13.79
CA PHE A 53 17.19 -23.79 12.48
C PHE A 53 16.38 -24.65 11.51
N VAL A 54 15.45 -24.01 10.77
CA VAL A 54 14.72 -24.61 9.64
C VAL A 54 14.94 -23.79 8.39
N LEU A 55 15.30 -24.47 7.30
CA LEU A 55 15.27 -23.89 5.95
C LEU A 55 14.00 -24.34 5.23
N ASP A 56 13.08 -23.41 5.03
CA ASP A 56 11.88 -23.60 4.23
C ASP A 56 12.21 -23.40 2.74
N ALA A 57 12.19 -24.50 2.01
CA ALA A 57 12.35 -24.55 0.54
C ALA A 57 11.29 -25.48 -0.08
N ILE A 58 10.08 -25.47 0.49
CA ILE A 58 8.99 -26.37 0.07
C ILE A 58 8.34 -25.83 -1.21
N PHE A 59 7.95 -24.55 -1.21
CA PHE A 59 7.34 -23.86 -2.32
C PHE A 59 8.00 -22.50 -2.55
N GLY A 60 8.05 -22.08 -3.81
CA GLY A 60 8.47 -20.72 -4.23
C GLY A 60 7.36 -20.07 -5.06
N THR A 61 7.72 -19.29 -6.07
CA THR A 61 6.74 -18.59 -6.94
C THR A 61 5.83 -19.50 -7.76
N GLY A 62 6.16 -20.79 -7.91
CA GLY A 62 5.32 -21.75 -8.66
C GLY A 62 4.05 -22.19 -7.92
N LEU A 63 3.84 -21.72 -6.68
CA LEU A 63 2.67 -22.04 -5.89
C LEU A 63 1.48 -21.16 -6.35
N HIS A 64 0.47 -21.80 -6.92
CA HIS A 64 -0.78 -21.16 -7.34
C HIS A 64 -1.97 -21.98 -6.83
N GLY A 65 -3.12 -21.34 -6.61
CA GLY A 65 -4.34 -22.06 -6.20
C GLY A 65 -5.22 -21.23 -5.28
N LYS A 66 -6.10 -21.88 -4.51
CA LYS A 66 -6.88 -21.24 -3.44
C LYS A 66 -6.24 -21.50 -2.09
N ASP A 67 -6.18 -22.76 -1.67
CA ASP A 67 -5.47 -23.19 -0.47
C ASP A 67 -4.54 -24.37 -0.76
N ILE A 68 -3.54 -24.54 0.09
CA ILE A 68 -2.74 -25.75 0.16
C ILE A 68 -3.55 -26.82 0.90
N TYR A 69 -3.67 -28.01 0.31
CA TYR A 69 -4.31 -29.18 0.91
C TYR A 69 -3.33 -30.35 1.05
N GLY A 70 -3.74 -31.37 1.81
CA GLY A 70 -3.00 -32.63 1.94
C GLY A 70 -1.68 -32.50 2.71
N PRO A 71 -0.70 -33.38 2.43
CA PRO A 71 0.52 -33.49 3.25
C PRO A 71 1.31 -32.19 3.39
N ALA A 72 1.35 -31.36 2.35
CA ALA A 72 2.06 -30.08 2.39
C ALA A 72 1.46 -29.11 3.42
N ASN A 73 0.14 -29.07 3.56
CA ASN A 73 -0.54 -28.26 4.58
C ASN A 73 -0.13 -28.71 5.99
N GLU A 74 -0.18 -30.02 6.26
CA GLU A 74 0.18 -30.61 7.56
C GLU A 74 1.67 -30.38 7.93
N ILE A 75 2.56 -30.38 6.93
CA ILE A 75 3.98 -30.10 7.11
C ILE A 75 4.18 -28.63 7.50
N ILE A 76 3.54 -27.70 6.79
CA ILE A 76 3.62 -26.27 7.09
C ILE A 76 3.04 -25.98 8.48
N GLU A 77 1.90 -26.58 8.84
CA GLU A 77 1.31 -26.46 10.19
C GLU A 77 2.25 -27.03 11.28
N SER A 78 2.97 -28.12 10.98
CA SER A 78 3.97 -28.67 11.92
C SER A 78 5.13 -27.68 12.15
N ILE A 79 5.62 -27.05 11.08
CA ILE A 79 6.68 -26.02 11.15
C ILE A 79 6.20 -24.80 11.95
N LYS A 80 5.01 -24.30 11.65
CA LYS A 80 4.36 -23.20 12.38
C LYS A 80 4.22 -23.52 13.86
N SER A 81 3.69 -24.70 14.21
CA SER A 81 3.54 -25.12 15.61
C SER A 81 4.88 -25.23 16.33
N ALA A 82 5.95 -25.66 15.64
CA ALA A 82 7.29 -25.70 16.20
C ALA A 82 7.82 -24.29 16.51
N LYS A 83 7.65 -23.33 15.59
CA LYS A 83 8.03 -21.92 15.78
C LYS A 83 7.26 -21.26 16.93
N GLU A 84 5.97 -21.53 17.05
CA GLU A 84 5.14 -21.01 18.15
C GLU A 84 5.59 -21.54 19.52
N LYS A 85 6.00 -22.81 19.58
CA LYS A 85 6.49 -23.47 20.82
C LYS A 85 7.92 -23.09 21.17
N ASN A 86 8.76 -22.81 20.17
CA ASN A 86 10.15 -22.42 20.35
C ASN A 86 10.43 -21.12 19.59
N ARG A 87 10.34 -19.98 20.28
CA ARG A 87 10.62 -18.67 19.67
C ARG A 87 12.08 -18.53 19.19
N ASN A 88 13.00 -19.31 19.75
CA ASN A 88 14.41 -19.32 19.37
C ASN A 88 14.69 -20.15 18.12
N LEU A 89 13.71 -20.93 17.63
CA LEU A 89 13.86 -21.64 16.36
C LEU A 89 13.92 -20.62 15.22
N GLU A 90 15.05 -20.54 14.53
CA GLU A 90 15.23 -19.62 13.41
C GLU A 90 14.74 -20.27 12.11
N ILE A 91 13.87 -19.59 11.36
CA ILE A 91 13.29 -20.11 10.12
C ILE A 91 13.63 -19.19 8.96
N TYR A 92 14.35 -19.72 7.97
CA TYR A 92 14.63 -19.01 6.72
C TYR A 92 13.82 -19.60 5.60
N SER A 93 13.10 -18.76 4.85
CA SER A 93 12.44 -19.18 3.62
C SER A 93 13.26 -18.83 2.40
N VAL A 94 13.28 -19.73 1.44
CA VAL A 94 13.92 -19.58 0.14
C VAL A 94 12.89 -19.08 -0.85
N ASP A 95 13.21 -17.95 -1.48
CA ASP A 95 12.38 -17.21 -2.43
C ASP A 95 11.13 -16.54 -1.85
N ILE A 96 10.18 -17.34 -1.35
CA ILE A 96 8.90 -16.95 -0.77
C ILE A 96 8.61 -17.88 0.42
N PRO A 97 8.04 -17.40 1.55
CA PRO A 97 7.55 -18.31 2.59
C PRO A 97 6.50 -19.26 2.05
N SER A 98 6.73 -20.56 2.19
CA SER A 98 5.83 -21.58 1.66
C SER A 98 4.42 -21.39 2.19
N GLY A 99 3.45 -21.24 1.28
CA GLY A 99 2.06 -20.91 1.60
C GLY A 99 1.65 -19.46 1.35
N VAL A 100 2.60 -18.58 1.01
CA VAL A 100 2.31 -17.23 0.51
C VAL A 100 2.28 -17.24 -1.02
N ASP A 101 1.22 -16.66 -1.60
CA ASP A 101 1.12 -16.40 -3.03
C ASP A 101 2.06 -15.24 -3.41
N SER A 102 2.98 -15.49 -4.36
CA SER A 102 4.01 -14.52 -4.74
C SER A 102 3.48 -13.26 -5.41
N ASP A 103 2.28 -13.33 -6.01
CA ASP A 103 1.78 -12.27 -6.88
C ASP A 103 0.90 -11.28 -6.14
N ASN A 104 0.27 -11.70 -5.04
CA ASN A 104 -0.65 -10.85 -4.26
C ASN A 104 -0.45 -10.91 -2.74
N GLY A 105 0.38 -11.82 -2.21
CA GLY A 105 0.61 -11.94 -0.76
C GLY A 105 -0.53 -12.60 0.01
N ARG A 106 -1.50 -13.23 -0.66
CA ARG A 106 -2.52 -14.03 0.02
C ARG A 106 -1.88 -15.28 0.64
N VAL A 107 -2.34 -15.64 1.85
CA VAL A 107 -2.00 -16.91 2.49
C VAL A 107 -2.94 -17.99 1.96
N LEU A 108 -2.39 -19.05 1.37
CA LEU A 108 -3.13 -20.15 0.77
C LEU A 108 -3.46 -21.22 1.82
N GLY A 109 -4.34 -20.87 2.76
CA GLY A 109 -4.76 -21.71 3.88
C GLY A 109 -3.80 -21.66 5.08
N THR A 110 -2.52 -21.99 4.87
CA THR A 110 -1.46 -21.88 5.89
C THR A 110 -0.14 -21.47 5.27
N ALA A 111 0.73 -20.83 6.04
CA ALA A 111 2.04 -20.38 5.58
C ALA A 111 3.12 -20.50 6.66
N VAL A 112 4.36 -20.75 6.21
CA VAL A 112 5.54 -20.69 7.07
C VAL A 112 5.78 -19.24 7.46
N ARG A 113 5.98 -18.98 8.75
CA ARG A 113 6.37 -17.67 9.26
C ARG A 113 7.89 -17.63 9.45
N ALA A 114 8.58 -17.01 8.50
CA ALA A 114 10.03 -16.91 8.48
C ALA A 114 10.54 -15.74 9.35
N ASP A 115 11.73 -15.90 9.93
CA ASP A 115 12.52 -14.81 10.50
C ASP A 115 13.28 -14.04 9.41
N LYS A 116 13.59 -14.72 8.30
CA LYS A 116 14.24 -14.14 7.11
C LYS A 116 13.77 -14.82 5.84
N THR A 117 13.57 -14.05 4.77
CA THR A 117 13.35 -14.60 3.42
C THR A 117 14.50 -14.19 2.51
N ILE A 118 15.10 -15.16 1.84
CA ILE A 118 16.16 -14.96 0.85
C ILE A 118 15.54 -15.11 -0.52
N THR A 119 15.32 -13.99 -1.22
CA THR A 119 14.69 -13.98 -2.55
C THR A 119 15.71 -13.63 -3.64
N PHE A 120 15.40 -13.96 -4.88
CA PHE A 120 16.35 -13.90 -6.00
C PHE A 120 15.90 -12.92 -7.08
N GLY A 121 16.84 -12.12 -7.59
CA GLY A 121 16.60 -11.12 -8.64
C GLY A 121 15.88 -9.89 -8.10
N CYS A 122 14.58 -9.99 -7.82
CA CYS A 122 13.74 -8.90 -7.33
C CYS A 122 12.86 -9.34 -6.15
N LYS A 123 12.33 -8.36 -5.41
CA LYS A 123 11.28 -8.62 -4.42
C LYS A 123 9.98 -8.96 -5.16
N LYS A 124 9.33 -10.05 -4.77
CA LYS A 124 8.00 -10.41 -5.23
C LYS A 124 6.95 -9.64 -4.44
N ILE A 125 5.80 -9.35 -5.05
CA ILE A 125 4.72 -8.58 -4.43
C ILE A 125 4.27 -9.22 -3.13
N GLY A 126 4.14 -10.54 -3.08
CA GLY A 126 3.72 -11.27 -1.88
C GLY A 126 4.67 -11.16 -0.69
N LEU A 127 5.91 -10.68 -0.89
CA LEU A 127 6.84 -10.41 0.20
C LEU A 127 6.56 -9.08 0.92
N VAL A 128 5.93 -8.13 0.24
CA VAL A 128 5.71 -6.76 0.74
C VAL A 128 4.23 -6.41 0.89
N ASN A 129 3.36 -7.13 0.20
CA ASN A 129 1.92 -6.99 0.32
C ASN A 129 1.38 -7.86 1.45
N TYR A 130 0.43 -7.33 2.22
CA TYR A 130 -0.19 -8.06 3.31
C TYR A 130 -1.33 -8.97 2.80
N PRO A 131 -1.63 -10.08 3.49
CA PRO A 131 -1.01 -10.54 4.74
C PRO A 131 0.37 -11.19 4.57
N GLY A 132 0.82 -11.50 3.35
CA GLY A 132 2.05 -12.23 3.06
C GLY A 132 3.30 -11.62 3.71
N ALA A 133 3.40 -10.29 3.73
CA ALA A 133 4.47 -9.55 4.39
C ALA A 133 4.72 -9.99 5.86
N ASP A 134 3.67 -10.34 6.62
CA ASP A 134 3.78 -10.79 8.02
C ASP A 134 4.51 -12.13 8.20
N PHE A 135 4.69 -12.88 7.11
CA PHE A 135 5.31 -14.21 7.07
C PHE A 135 6.77 -14.18 6.60
N THR A 136 7.29 -13.03 6.20
CA THR A 136 8.56 -12.94 5.45
C THR A 136 9.77 -12.61 6.33
N GLY A 137 9.54 -11.99 7.48
CA GLY A 137 10.62 -11.51 8.33
C GLY A 137 11.54 -10.52 7.59
N LYS A 138 12.85 -10.63 7.79
CA LYS A 138 13.81 -9.77 7.08
C LYS A 138 14.02 -10.27 5.64
N ILE A 139 13.75 -9.42 4.66
CA ILE A 139 13.96 -9.78 3.24
C ILE A 139 15.40 -9.47 2.83
N LYS A 140 16.08 -10.45 2.21
CA LYS A 140 17.35 -10.25 1.51
C LYS A 140 17.18 -10.65 0.06
N VAL A 141 17.33 -9.67 -0.84
CA VAL A 141 17.40 -9.91 -2.29
C VAL A 141 18.83 -10.29 -2.66
N ILE A 142 18.98 -11.40 -3.38
CA ILE A 142 20.24 -11.90 -3.92
C ILE A 142 20.27 -11.66 -5.42
N ASP A 143 21.31 -10.97 -5.87
CA ASP A 143 21.62 -10.88 -7.30
C ASP A 143 22.08 -12.25 -7.81
N ILE A 144 21.36 -12.77 -8.80
CA ILE A 144 21.63 -14.05 -9.45
C ILE A 144 22.22 -13.87 -10.85
N GLY A 145 22.68 -12.65 -11.17
CA GLY A 145 23.40 -12.35 -12.40
C GLY A 145 22.49 -12.15 -13.62
N ILE A 146 21.20 -11.84 -13.43
CA ILE A 146 20.31 -11.47 -14.53
C ILE A 146 20.62 -10.02 -14.92
N PRO A 147 21.07 -9.74 -16.17
CA PRO A 147 21.35 -8.36 -16.56
C PRO A 147 20.09 -7.50 -16.64
N GLU A 148 20.16 -6.27 -16.12
CA GLU A 148 19.05 -5.31 -16.01
C GLU A 148 18.23 -5.14 -17.30
N LYS A 149 18.89 -5.09 -18.45
CA LYS A 149 18.26 -4.95 -19.78
C LYS A 149 17.18 -6.01 -20.08
N TYR A 150 17.20 -7.15 -19.40
CA TYR A 150 16.24 -8.24 -19.61
C TYR A 150 14.98 -8.10 -18.75
N TYR A 151 15.02 -7.37 -17.63
CA TYR A 151 13.86 -7.24 -16.74
C TYR A 151 13.34 -5.82 -16.56
N SER A 152 14.12 -4.77 -16.88
CA SER A 152 13.73 -3.36 -16.63
C SER A 152 12.44 -2.92 -17.31
N LYS A 153 12.06 -3.56 -18.43
CA LYS A 153 10.79 -3.28 -19.13
C LYS A 153 9.58 -3.95 -18.50
N TYR A 154 9.78 -4.93 -17.62
CA TYR A 154 8.73 -5.71 -16.97
C TYR A 154 8.45 -5.23 -15.55
N GLU A 155 9.36 -4.48 -14.93
CA GLU A 155 9.14 -3.85 -13.64
C GLU A 155 8.11 -2.72 -13.76
N GLN A 156 6.93 -2.94 -13.18
CA GLN A 156 5.83 -1.97 -13.15
C GLN A 156 5.58 -1.42 -11.74
N ILE A 157 6.09 -2.10 -10.72
CA ILE A 157 5.87 -1.79 -9.32
C ILE A 157 7.24 -1.65 -8.66
N PHE A 158 7.43 -0.53 -7.99
CA PHE A 158 8.68 -0.17 -7.34
C PHE A 158 8.43 0.10 -5.85
N GLU A 159 9.38 -0.31 -5.03
CA GLU A 159 9.41 0.07 -3.62
C GLU A 159 10.32 1.30 -3.48
N PRO A 160 9.79 2.45 -3.03
CA PRO A 160 10.61 3.64 -2.84
C PRO A 160 11.61 3.39 -1.71
N ASP A 161 12.89 3.64 -1.96
CA ASP A 161 13.91 3.64 -0.93
C ASP A 161 14.28 5.07 -0.50
N PHE A 162 15.09 5.19 0.56
CA PHE A 162 15.48 6.48 1.10
C PHE A 162 16.24 7.34 0.09
N ARG A 163 17.00 6.70 -0.81
CA ARG A 163 17.78 7.39 -1.84
C ARG A 163 16.84 8.00 -2.88
N TRP A 164 15.91 7.21 -3.39
CA TRP A 164 14.88 7.68 -4.33
C TRP A 164 14.08 8.83 -3.72
N VAL A 165 13.68 8.74 -2.45
CA VAL A 165 12.98 9.85 -1.77
C VAL A 165 13.87 11.09 -1.71
N ALA A 166 15.12 10.98 -1.26
CA ALA A 166 16.03 12.12 -1.14
C ALA A 166 16.32 12.81 -2.48
N GLU A 167 16.48 12.04 -3.56
CA GLU A 167 16.72 12.55 -4.91
C GLU A 167 15.50 13.27 -5.51
N ASN A 168 14.29 13.00 -5.00
CA ASN A 168 13.03 13.61 -5.48
C ASN A 168 12.54 14.80 -4.62
N ILE A 169 13.21 15.12 -3.52
CA ILE A 169 12.88 16.33 -2.73
C ILE A 169 13.35 17.57 -3.51
N PRO A 170 12.48 18.55 -3.82
CA PRO A 170 12.86 19.73 -4.56
C PRO A 170 13.93 20.56 -3.83
N LEU A 171 15.06 20.84 -4.51
CA LEU A 171 16.08 21.76 -4.02
C LEU A 171 15.59 23.21 -4.14
N LYS A 172 15.98 24.04 -3.17
CA LYS A 172 15.64 25.47 -3.16
C LYS A 172 16.91 26.30 -3.19
N GLU A 173 17.00 27.19 -4.16
CA GLU A 173 18.04 28.22 -4.23
C GLU A 173 17.96 29.15 -3.01
N SER A 174 19.10 29.55 -2.45
CA SER A 174 19.15 30.39 -1.23
C SER A 174 18.52 31.77 -1.40
N TRP A 175 18.40 32.27 -2.63
CA TRP A 175 17.78 33.57 -2.97
C TRP A 175 16.30 33.46 -3.35
N THR A 176 15.68 32.29 -3.17
CA THR A 176 14.25 32.08 -3.42
C THR A 176 13.37 32.86 -2.44
N HIS A 177 12.27 33.43 -2.93
CA HIS A 177 11.25 34.08 -2.11
C HIS A 177 9.96 33.25 -2.06
N LYS A 178 9.10 33.52 -1.07
CA LYS A 178 7.90 32.72 -0.76
C LYS A 178 7.01 32.38 -1.97
N TYR A 179 6.76 33.34 -2.86
CA TYR A 179 5.92 33.10 -4.04
C TYR A 179 6.56 32.21 -5.12
N LYS A 180 7.90 32.11 -5.16
CA LYS A 180 8.63 31.24 -6.09
C LYS A 180 8.66 29.79 -5.61
N VAL A 181 8.52 29.54 -4.31
CA VAL A 181 8.43 28.18 -3.74
C VAL A 181 7.09 27.53 -4.09
N GLY A 182 6.04 28.34 -4.20
CA GLY A 182 4.68 27.91 -4.55
C GLY A 182 3.67 28.26 -3.46
N ASN A 183 2.46 28.58 -3.91
CA ASN A 183 1.32 28.93 -3.07
C ASN A 183 0.28 27.80 -3.11
N LEU A 184 -0.15 27.34 -1.93
CA LEU A 184 -1.16 26.28 -1.76
C LEU A 184 -2.47 26.86 -1.25
N LEU A 185 -3.58 26.54 -1.92
CA LEU A 185 -4.92 26.81 -1.43
C LEU A 185 -5.48 25.55 -0.76
N VAL A 186 -5.83 25.64 0.51
CA VAL A 186 -6.46 24.57 1.27
C VAL A 186 -7.95 24.89 1.42
N ILE A 187 -8.82 23.96 1.05
CA ILE A 187 -10.27 24.08 1.16
C ILE A 187 -10.75 22.98 2.10
N ALA A 188 -10.92 23.35 3.37
CA ALA A 188 -11.03 22.39 4.46
C ALA A 188 -11.78 22.99 5.67
N GLY A 189 -12.24 22.10 6.55
CA GLY A 189 -12.83 22.48 7.83
C GLY A 189 -14.34 22.74 7.79
N SER A 190 -14.97 22.41 8.91
CA SER A 190 -16.38 22.60 9.25
C SER A 190 -16.54 22.52 10.78
N ALA A 191 -17.74 22.75 11.31
CA ALA A 191 -18.01 22.60 12.73
C ALA A 191 -17.55 21.21 13.23
N GLY A 192 -16.80 21.19 14.34
CA GLY A 192 -16.21 19.97 14.91
C GLY A 192 -14.95 19.45 14.22
N PHE A 193 -14.60 19.92 13.01
CA PHE A 193 -13.48 19.40 12.21
C PHE A 193 -12.38 20.43 11.92
N THR A 194 -12.27 21.50 12.70
CA THR A 194 -11.21 22.53 12.56
C THR A 194 -9.80 21.95 12.68
N GLY A 195 -9.61 20.87 13.44
CA GLY A 195 -8.32 20.19 13.56
C GLY A 195 -7.79 19.63 12.24
N ALA A 196 -8.67 19.09 11.39
CA ALA A 196 -8.26 18.50 10.10
C ALA A 196 -7.69 19.56 9.15
N ALA A 197 -8.38 20.70 9.02
CA ALA A 197 -7.90 21.84 8.25
C ALA A 197 -6.57 22.39 8.81
N SER A 198 -6.48 22.52 10.13
CA SER A 198 -5.28 23.04 10.81
C SER A 198 -4.06 22.15 10.55
N MET A 199 -4.19 20.83 10.75
CA MET A 199 -3.09 19.87 10.50
C MET A 199 -2.67 19.85 9.03
N THR A 200 -3.63 19.97 8.10
CA THR A 200 -3.34 20.05 6.66
C THR A 200 -2.49 21.27 6.32
N CYS A 201 -2.88 22.45 6.83
CA CYS A 201 -2.15 23.69 6.56
C CYS A 201 -0.75 23.67 7.19
N MET A 202 -0.64 23.21 8.44
CA MET A 202 0.66 23.11 9.12
C MET A 202 1.57 22.06 8.46
N GLY A 203 1.01 20.93 8.03
CA GLY A 203 1.75 19.93 7.25
C GLY A 203 2.33 20.53 5.97
N ALA A 204 1.53 21.29 5.23
CA ALA A 204 2.00 21.97 4.02
C ALA A 204 3.14 22.97 4.29
N LEU A 205 3.03 23.80 5.34
CA LEU A 205 4.11 24.71 5.74
C LEU A 205 5.38 23.95 6.14
N ARG A 206 5.24 22.86 6.90
CA ARG A 206 6.38 22.01 7.33
C ARG A 206 7.05 21.28 6.17
N CYS A 207 6.30 20.88 5.15
CA CYS A 207 6.83 20.37 3.89
C CYS A 207 7.49 21.47 3.02
N GLY A 208 7.36 22.73 3.43
CA GLY A 208 8.04 23.87 2.83
C GLY A 208 7.23 24.56 1.72
N ALA A 209 5.90 24.53 1.75
CA ALA A 209 5.08 25.43 0.93
C ALA A 209 5.43 26.90 1.25
N GLY A 210 5.48 27.76 0.24
CA GLY A 210 5.88 29.16 0.42
C GLY A 210 4.79 30.03 1.05
N VAL A 211 3.55 29.85 0.61
CA VAL A 211 2.36 30.49 1.18
C VAL A 211 1.25 29.46 1.25
N VAL A 212 0.53 29.42 2.36
CA VAL A 212 -0.66 28.58 2.53
C VAL A 212 -1.83 29.48 2.87
N THR A 213 -2.93 29.29 2.14
CA THR A 213 -4.20 29.99 2.39
C THR A 213 -5.30 28.98 2.64
N LEU A 214 -6.04 29.13 3.73
CA LEU A 214 -7.16 28.28 4.11
C LEU A 214 -8.49 28.96 3.78
N VAL A 215 -9.26 28.38 2.86
CA VAL A 215 -10.68 28.69 2.69
C VAL A 215 -11.47 27.95 3.74
N CYS A 216 -12.23 28.68 4.56
CA CYS A 216 -12.96 28.12 5.69
C CYS A 216 -14.37 28.74 5.84
N PRO A 217 -15.28 28.08 6.58
CA PRO A 217 -16.56 28.68 6.97
C PRO A 217 -16.32 29.97 7.78
N ARG A 218 -17.10 31.02 7.46
CA ARG A 218 -16.95 32.36 8.05
C ARG A 218 -16.93 32.37 9.57
N GLU A 219 -17.80 31.60 10.21
CA GLU A 219 -17.92 31.56 11.68
C GLU A 219 -16.71 30.91 12.35
N LEU A 220 -15.94 30.09 11.63
CA LEU A 220 -14.75 29.43 12.17
C LEU A 220 -13.47 30.25 11.98
N ASN A 221 -13.54 31.42 11.34
CA ASN A 221 -12.36 32.21 10.98
C ASN A 221 -11.49 32.57 12.19
N SER A 222 -12.08 33.10 13.27
CA SER A 222 -11.35 33.46 14.49
C SER A 222 -10.65 32.25 15.11
N THR A 223 -11.31 31.09 15.11
CA THR A 223 -10.71 29.84 15.59
C THR A 223 -9.47 29.45 14.77
N PHE A 224 -9.50 29.68 13.46
CA PHE A 224 -8.36 29.41 12.60
C PHE A 224 -7.25 30.46 12.75
N GLU A 225 -7.58 31.75 12.85
CA GLU A 225 -6.62 32.82 13.10
C GLU A 225 -5.87 32.63 14.43
N GLU A 226 -6.55 32.13 15.46
CA GLU A 226 -5.93 31.77 16.75
C GLU A 226 -5.01 30.56 16.63
N LYS A 227 -5.41 29.53 15.87
CA LYS A 227 -4.64 28.27 15.74
C LYS A 227 -3.50 28.35 14.73
N LEU A 228 -3.60 29.21 13.72
CA LEU A 228 -2.75 29.19 12.53
C LEU A 228 -2.17 30.58 12.26
N THR A 229 -1.19 31.00 13.06
CA THR A 229 -0.60 32.34 12.98
C THR A 229 0.05 32.66 11.62
N GLU A 230 0.60 31.66 10.93
CA GLU A 230 1.29 31.84 9.63
C GLU A 230 0.37 31.65 8.42
N VAL A 231 -0.77 30.98 8.60
CA VAL A 231 -1.68 30.63 7.49
C VAL A 231 -2.62 31.81 7.26
N ILE A 232 -2.81 32.19 6.00
CA ILE A 232 -3.80 33.19 5.64
C ILE A 232 -5.18 32.52 5.66
N THR A 233 -6.11 32.98 6.47
CA THR A 233 -7.49 32.51 6.44
C THR A 233 -8.31 33.32 5.44
N TYR A 234 -9.25 32.65 4.78
CA TYR A 234 -10.13 33.23 3.78
C TYR A 234 -11.58 32.76 4.05
N PRO A 235 -12.33 33.51 4.87
CA PRO A 235 -13.68 33.12 5.27
C PRO A 235 -14.70 33.32 4.13
N VAL A 236 -15.42 32.25 3.78
CA VAL A 236 -16.44 32.27 2.72
C VAL A 236 -17.84 31.96 3.26
N LYS A 237 -18.84 32.03 2.37
CA LYS A 237 -20.23 31.68 2.70
C LYS A 237 -20.32 30.21 3.15
N GLN A 238 -21.14 29.99 4.16
CA GLN A 238 -21.31 28.69 4.81
C GLN A 238 -22.79 28.26 4.84
N THR A 239 -22.99 26.98 5.12
CA THR A 239 -24.28 26.36 5.43
C THR A 239 -24.67 26.63 6.90
N GLU A 240 -25.90 26.27 7.28
CA GLU A 240 -26.38 26.37 8.67
C GLU A 240 -25.63 25.45 9.64
N ASP A 241 -25.18 24.29 9.18
CA ASP A 241 -24.32 23.35 9.92
C ASP A 241 -22.82 23.73 9.86
N ILE A 242 -22.49 24.96 9.46
CA ILE A 242 -21.13 25.53 9.50
C ILE A 242 -20.14 24.72 8.65
N SER A 243 -20.51 24.48 7.40
CA SER A 243 -19.66 23.92 6.34
C SER A 243 -19.65 24.83 5.11
N LEU A 244 -18.78 24.58 4.12
CA LEU A 244 -18.69 25.45 2.94
C LEU A 244 -19.94 25.32 2.05
N HIS A 245 -20.49 26.45 1.62
CA HIS A 245 -21.71 26.49 0.79
C HIS A 245 -21.38 26.67 -0.71
N ILE A 246 -22.17 26.07 -1.61
CA ILE A 246 -21.98 26.18 -3.07
C ILE A 246 -21.92 27.62 -3.59
N ASP A 247 -22.66 28.55 -2.99
CA ASP A 247 -22.62 29.98 -3.33
C ASP A 247 -21.23 30.63 -3.21
N SER A 248 -20.29 30.00 -2.51
CA SER A 248 -18.88 30.43 -2.47
C SER A 248 -18.08 30.05 -3.72
N LEU A 249 -18.66 29.30 -4.66
CA LEU A 249 -17.96 28.75 -5.84
C LEU A 249 -17.22 29.82 -6.64
N ASN A 250 -17.92 30.88 -7.09
CA ASN A 250 -17.32 31.90 -7.95
C ASN A 250 -16.17 32.64 -7.26
N GLU A 251 -16.32 32.87 -5.95
CA GLU A 251 -15.29 33.49 -5.12
C GLU A 251 -14.05 32.58 -5.00
N ILE A 252 -14.26 31.29 -4.72
CA ILE A 252 -13.17 30.30 -4.62
C ILE A 252 -12.48 30.10 -5.98
N LEU A 253 -13.22 30.07 -7.09
CA LEU A 253 -12.66 29.95 -8.44
C LEU A 253 -11.75 31.15 -8.75
N GLY A 254 -12.24 32.38 -8.54
CA GLY A 254 -11.43 33.59 -8.76
C GLY A 254 -10.20 33.67 -7.83
N LEU A 255 -10.30 33.14 -6.62
CA LEU A 255 -9.16 33.02 -5.71
C LEU A 255 -8.15 31.99 -6.22
N SER A 256 -8.61 30.83 -6.68
CA SER A 256 -7.79 29.68 -7.08
C SER A 256 -6.80 29.99 -8.20
N ASP A 257 -7.08 30.99 -9.05
CA ASP A 257 -6.21 31.41 -10.16
C ASP A 257 -4.80 31.85 -9.70
N ARG A 258 -4.67 32.31 -8.46
CA ARG A 258 -3.40 32.80 -7.89
C ARG A 258 -2.52 31.72 -7.25
N PHE A 259 -3.02 30.48 -7.16
CA PHE A 259 -2.36 29.37 -6.47
C PHE A 259 -1.75 28.38 -7.46
N ASN A 260 -0.72 27.66 -7.03
CA ASN A 260 -0.05 26.65 -7.86
C ASN A 260 -0.69 25.27 -7.70
N ALA A 261 -1.23 24.97 -6.51
CA ALA A 261 -1.88 23.70 -6.21
C ALA A 261 -3.00 23.90 -5.18
N LEU A 262 -3.85 22.89 -5.07
CA LEU A 262 -4.96 22.84 -4.11
C LEU A 262 -4.92 21.58 -3.25
N ALA A 263 -5.43 21.68 -2.02
CA ALA A 263 -5.81 20.55 -1.19
C ALA A 263 -7.26 20.71 -0.75
N ILE A 264 -8.11 19.72 -1.01
CA ILE A 264 -9.56 19.79 -0.75
C ILE A 264 -9.99 18.55 0.03
N GLY A 265 -10.79 18.75 1.07
CA GLY A 265 -11.53 17.64 1.70
C GLY A 265 -11.39 17.45 3.21
N PRO A 266 -10.22 17.67 3.84
CA PRO A 266 -10.05 17.43 5.27
C PRO A 266 -11.10 18.18 6.11
N GLY A 267 -12.02 17.43 6.72
CA GLY A 267 -13.06 18.00 7.58
C GLY A 267 -14.08 18.89 6.86
N LEU A 268 -14.37 18.67 5.58
CA LEU A 268 -15.38 19.44 4.85
C LEU A 268 -16.82 19.15 5.27
N SER A 269 -17.08 18.07 6.00
CA SER A 269 -18.41 17.49 6.21
C SER A 269 -19.00 16.86 4.94
N ARG A 270 -20.17 16.23 5.10
CA ARG A 270 -20.90 15.57 4.01
C ARG A 270 -22.18 16.31 3.65
N ASN A 271 -22.27 17.60 3.99
CA ASN A 271 -23.40 18.43 3.61
C ASN A 271 -23.55 18.41 2.06
N PRO A 272 -24.76 18.21 1.52
CA PRO A 272 -24.97 18.16 0.08
C PRO A 272 -24.48 19.41 -0.68
N SER A 273 -24.60 20.60 -0.07
CA SER A 273 -24.11 21.86 -0.65
C SER A 273 -22.58 21.84 -0.78
N THR A 274 -21.87 21.34 0.23
CA THR A 274 -20.40 21.22 0.21
C THR A 274 -19.92 20.18 -0.80
N ILE A 275 -20.56 19.02 -0.88
CA ILE A 275 -20.20 18.01 -1.87
C ILE A 275 -20.46 18.52 -3.30
N CYS A 276 -21.54 19.28 -3.49
CA CYS A 276 -21.81 19.97 -4.76
C CYS A 276 -20.68 20.97 -5.10
N LEU A 277 -20.26 21.78 -4.12
CA LEU A 277 -19.12 22.70 -4.28
C LEU A 277 -17.85 21.98 -4.72
N VAL A 278 -17.47 20.89 -4.05
CA VAL A 278 -16.27 20.11 -4.43
C VAL A 278 -16.37 19.59 -5.86
N ARG A 279 -17.54 19.09 -6.28
CA ARG A 279 -17.74 18.62 -7.67
C ARG A 279 -17.58 19.74 -8.68
N GLU A 280 -18.13 20.93 -8.42
CA GLU A 280 -17.97 22.08 -9.31
C GLU A 280 -16.52 22.59 -9.35
N LEU A 281 -15.81 22.55 -8.22
CA LEU A 281 -14.38 22.87 -8.18
C LEU A 281 -13.56 21.90 -9.04
N LEU A 282 -13.80 20.59 -8.94
CA LEU A 282 -13.12 19.57 -9.76
C LEU A 282 -13.42 19.72 -11.27
N LYS A 283 -14.61 20.21 -11.63
CA LYS A 283 -14.95 20.50 -13.04
C LYS A 283 -14.12 21.65 -13.60
N ASN A 284 -14.00 22.74 -12.83
CA ASN A 284 -13.48 24.02 -13.31
C ASN A 284 -11.98 24.20 -13.07
N ILE A 285 -11.41 23.58 -12.04
CA ILE A 285 -9.99 23.73 -11.69
C ILE A 285 -9.17 22.62 -12.34
N LYS A 286 -8.16 23.00 -13.14
CA LYS A 286 -7.24 22.08 -13.84
C LYS A 286 -5.82 22.07 -13.27
N LYS A 287 -5.63 22.66 -12.10
CA LYS A 287 -4.34 22.70 -11.40
C LYS A 287 -4.09 21.41 -10.61
N PRO A 288 -2.83 21.10 -10.25
CA PRO A 288 -2.52 20.01 -9.33
C PRO A 288 -3.37 20.10 -8.05
N LEU A 289 -4.05 19.01 -7.71
CA LEU A 289 -5.02 18.98 -6.62
C LEU A 289 -4.91 17.69 -5.82
N VAL A 290 -4.81 17.80 -4.50
CA VAL A 290 -4.97 16.65 -3.59
C VAL A 290 -6.41 16.63 -3.06
N LEU A 291 -7.10 15.50 -3.22
CA LEU A 291 -8.45 15.27 -2.74
C LEU A 291 -8.42 14.18 -1.66
N ASP A 292 -8.84 14.53 -0.44
CA ASP A 292 -8.79 13.62 0.72
C ASP A 292 -10.12 13.60 1.47
N ALA A 293 -10.29 12.62 2.36
CA ALA A 293 -11.38 12.56 3.35
C ALA A 293 -12.77 12.84 2.76
N ASP A 294 -13.52 13.80 3.34
CA ASP A 294 -14.87 14.14 2.89
C ASP A 294 -14.90 14.68 1.45
N GLY A 295 -13.79 15.22 0.94
CA GLY A 295 -13.67 15.61 -0.46
C GLY A 295 -13.84 14.43 -1.41
N LEU A 296 -13.41 13.23 -1.01
CA LEU A 296 -13.55 12.01 -1.80
C LEU A 296 -15.01 11.62 -2.02
N TYR A 297 -15.96 12.07 -1.18
CA TYR A 297 -17.39 11.83 -1.38
C TYR A 297 -17.91 12.44 -2.69
N ALA A 298 -17.22 13.43 -3.26
CA ALA A 298 -17.50 13.93 -4.60
C ALA A 298 -17.39 12.82 -5.67
N LEU A 299 -16.56 11.81 -5.43
CA LEU A 299 -16.25 10.68 -6.32
C LEU A 299 -16.98 9.37 -5.94
N TYR A 300 -17.74 9.35 -4.85
CA TYR A 300 -18.34 8.10 -4.35
C TYR A 300 -19.43 7.56 -5.26
N GLY A 301 -19.31 6.27 -5.58
CA GLY A 301 -20.29 5.49 -6.30
C GLY A 301 -20.43 5.85 -7.79
N PRO A 302 -20.57 4.85 -8.68
CA PRO A 302 -21.10 5.07 -10.02
C PRO A 302 -22.64 5.10 -10.06
N ARG A 303 -23.33 5.19 -8.91
CA ARG A 303 -24.78 4.89 -8.86
C ARG A 303 -25.67 5.84 -9.64
N ASP A 304 -25.28 7.07 -9.97
CA ASP A 304 -26.13 7.88 -10.87
C ASP A 304 -25.54 9.21 -11.37
N VAL A 305 -24.28 9.27 -11.81
CA VAL A 305 -23.94 10.42 -12.66
C VAL A 305 -22.86 10.14 -13.68
N GLU A 306 -23.27 10.17 -14.94
CA GLU A 306 -22.43 10.41 -16.12
C GLU A 306 -21.46 11.59 -15.92
N SER A 307 -21.72 12.48 -14.95
CA SER A 307 -20.90 13.64 -14.61
C SER A 307 -19.50 13.28 -14.08
N VAL A 308 -19.31 12.20 -13.30
CA VAL A 308 -17.98 11.84 -12.78
C VAL A 308 -17.09 11.32 -13.91
N LYS A 309 -17.65 10.56 -14.87
CA LYS A 309 -16.92 10.14 -16.09
C LYS A 309 -16.51 11.31 -16.98
N LYS A 310 -17.19 12.45 -16.87
CA LYS A 310 -16.88 13.69 -17.59
C LYS A 310 -15.85 14.57 -16.87
N LEU A 311 -15.46 14.23 -15.63
CA LEU A 311 -14.41 14.96 -14.93
C LEU A 311 -13.05 14.61 -15.55
N ASP A 312 -12.30 15.65 -15.89
CA ASP A 312 -10.87 15.52 -16.14
C ASP A 312 -10.13 15.57 -14.80
N LEU A 313 -9.65 14.40 -14.37
CA LEU A 313 -8.98 14.18 -13.08
C LEU A 313 -7.46 13.93 -13.26
N THR A 314 -6.91 14.25 -14.43
CA THR A 314 -5.49 13.98 -14.77
C THR A 314 -4.48 14.62 -13.83
N ASN A 315 -4.84 15.77 -13.23
CA ASN A 315 -4.00 16.48 -12.26
C ASN A 315 -4.43 16.26 -10.79
N VAL A 316 -5.27 15.25 -10.54
CA VAL A 316 -5.80 14.95 -9.20
C VAL A 316 -5.03 13.79 -8.57
N ILE A 317 -4.66 13.99 -7.31
CA ILE A 317 -4.15 12.95 -6.41
C ILE A 317 -5.26 12.66 -5.40
N ILE A 318 -5.71 11.41 -5.30
CA ILE A 318 -6.62 10.98 -4.23
C ILE A 318 -5.84 10.23 -3.15
N THR A 319 -6.26 10.36 -1.89
CA THR A 319 -5.60 9.71 -0.74
C THR A 319 -6.54 8.80 0.07
N PRO A 320 -7.26 7.86 -0.55
CA PRO A 320 -8.28 7.06 0.15
C PRO A 320 -7.65 6.05 1.12
N HIS A 321 -8.31 5.76 2.24
CA HIS A 321 -8.13 4.50 2.96
C HIS A 321 -8.96 3.38 2.29
N ALA A 322 -8.75 2.12 2.68
CA ALA A 322 -9.44 0.98 2.05
C ALA A 322 -10.98 1.11 1.99
N GLY A 323 -11.62 1.62 3.05
CA GLY A 323 -13.06 1.95 3.05
C GLY A 323 -13.47 3.11 2.12
N GLU A 324 -12.70 4.20 2.02
CA GLU A 324 -12.96 5.28 1.06
C GLU A 324 -12.83 4.75 -0.37
N LEU A 325 -11.79 3.95 -0.64
CA LEU A 325 -11.57 3.33 -1.94
C LEU A 325 -12.69 2.36 -2.32
N SER A 326 -13.21 1.56 -1.37
CA SER A 326 -14.34 0.67 -1.64
C SER A 326 -15.58 1.46 -2.07
N LEU A 327 -15.85 2.60 -1.42
CA LEU A 327 -16.97 3.47 -1.77
C LEU A 327 -16.80 4.14 -3.14
N ILE A 328 -15.61 4.62 -3.47
CA ILE A 328 -15.28 5.16 -4.80
C ILE A 328 -15.50 4.09 -5.89
N MET A 329 -15.03 2.87 -5.65
CA MET A 329 -15.12 1.78 -6.61
C MET A 329 -16.49 1.09 -6.65
N GLY A 330 -17.38 1.39 -5.68
CA GLY A 330 -18.69 0.72 -5.56
C GLY A 330 -18.58 -0.72 -5.05
N LEU A 331 -17.53 -1.03 -4.30
CA LEU A 331 -17.24 -2.33 -3.71
C LEU A 331 -17.71 -2.37 -2.25
N GLY A 332 -18.08 -3.56 -1.76
CA GLY A 332 -18.41 -3.74 -0.34
C GLY A 332 -17.20 -3.66 0.59
N LYS A 333 -16.03 -4.11 0.10
CA LYS A 333 -14.75 -4.10 0.82
C LYS A 333 -13.60 -4.19 -0.18
N VAL A 334 -12.43 -3.66 0.19
CA VAL A 334 -11.15 -3.92 -0.47
C VAL A 334 -10.39 -4.95 0.38
N PRO A 335 -10.25 -6.21 -0.07
CA PRO A 335 -9.41 -7.22 0.60
C PRO A 335 -7.95 -6.75 0.71
N LEU A 336 -7.21 -7.28 1.68
CA LEU A 336 -5.86 -6.81 2.00
C LEU A 336 -4.89 -7.14 0.86
N GLU A 337 -4.98 -8.37 0.36
CA GLU A 337 -4.23 -8.92 -0.76
C GLU A 337 -4.54 -8.22 -2.09
N ASP A 338 -5.73 -7.65 -2.24
CA ASP A 338 -6.19 -7.01 -3.48
C ASP A 338 -5.94 -5.49 -3.50
N ARG A 339 -5.39 -4.90 -2.43
CA ARG A 339 -5.19 -3.45 -2.30
C ARG A 339 -4.42 -2.84 -3.46
N ILE A 340 -3.28 -3.43 -3.83
CA ILE A 340 -2.44 -2.95 -4.93
C ILE A 340 -3.22 -2.99 -6.25
N LYS A 341 -3.86 -4.13 -6.53
CA LYS A 341 -4.64 -4.35 -7.75
C LYS A 341 -5.77 -3.32 -7.88
N ILE A 342 -6.60 -3.19 -6.85
CA ILE A 342 -7.75 -2.26 -6.85
C ILE A 342 -7.26 -0.80 -6.91
N ASN A 343 -6.12 -0.47 -6.29
CA ASN A 343 -5.53 0.86 -6.39
C ASN A 343 -5.05 1.20 -7.81
N LEU A 344 -4.49 0.22 -8.54
CA LEU A 344 -4.14 0.39 -9.95
C LEU A 344 -5.40 0.54 -10.81
N GLU A 345 -6.45 -0.24 -10.53
CA GLU A 345 -7.73 -0.15 -11.25
C GLU A 345 -8.39 1.24 -11.09
N VAL A 346 -8.42 1.82 -9.87
CA VAL A 346 -9.00 3.16 -9.66
C VAL A 346 -8.18 4.23 -10.39
N ALA A 347 -6.85 4.16 -10.33
CA ALA A 347 -5.96 5.10 -10.98
C ALA A 347 -6.15 5.09 -12.51
N ALA A 348 -6.21 3.89 -13.10
CA ALA A 348 -6.46 3.73 -14.53
C ALA A 348 -7.88 4.18 -14.93
N LYS A 349 -8.91 3.76 -14.18
CA LYS A 349 -10.32 4.07 -14.47
C LYS A 349 -10.61 5.57 -14.49
N TYR A 350 -10.05 6.31 -13.55
CA TYR A 350 -10.30 7.74 -13.41
C TYR A 350 -9.17 8.62 -13.97
N ARG A 351 -8.10 8.01 -14.51
CA ARG A 351 -6.89 8.69 -15.00
C ARG A 351 -6.36 9.72 -14.00
N LEU A 352 -6.07 9.26 -12.80
CA LEU A 352 -5.60 10.07 -11.68
C LEU A 352 -4.48 9.34 -10.93
N ILE A 353 -3.84 10.01 -9.97
CA ILE A 353 -2.89 9.39 -9.05
C ILE A 353 -3.65 8.96 -7.78
N SER A 354 -3.50 7.71 -7.35
CA SER A 354 -4.15 7.19 -6.14
C SER A 354 -3.13 6.70 -5.12
N VAL A 355 -3.18 7.30 -3.93
CA VAL A 355 -2.37 6.93 -2.76
C VAL A 355 -3.27 6.21 -1.76
N LEU A 356 -3.38 4.89 -1.91
CA LEU A 356 -4.14 4.05 -0.97
C LEU A 356 -3.39 3.95 0.36
N LYS A 357 -4.03 4.42 1.44
CA LYS A 357 -3.46 4.42 2.80
C LYS A 357 -3.46 3.01 3.42
N GLY A 358 -2.29 2.59 3.89
CA GLY A 358 -2.05 1.57 4.92
C GLY A 358 -1.88 0.14 4.44
#